data_AF-A0A960NZH8-F1
#
_entry.id   AF-A0A960NZH8-F1
#
_cell.length_a   1.000
_cell.length_b   1.000
_cell.length_c   1.000
_cell.angle_alpha   90.00
_cell.angle_beta   90.00
_cell.angle_gamma   90.00
#
_symmetry.space_group_name_H-M   'P 1'
#
loop_
_entity.id
_entity.type
_entity.pdbx_description
1 polymer ?
#
loop_
_entity_poly.entity_id
_entity_poly.type
_entity_poly.pdbx_seq_one_letter_code
_entity_poly.pdbx_strand_id
1 'polypeptide(L)'
;MSERTFFRYFTTKEQAALDPLVEWIDGIVSAIEDAPYTVPLFETATRLIDQGKDDAFPFGPEQVQAGILYYAYPEMQLAFSANMETFRSRVIDQVAARTGTQPHDAFPRALGSAMSAAMLGVIEAWLLGGCQDDLWDLVAHVLVQAGDQLVRPVPRSG
;
A
#
# COMPACT_ATOMS: atom_id res chain seq x y z
N MET A 1 -31.36 -15.41 22.38
CA MET A 1 -30.91 -14.06 21.95
C MET A 1 -31.24 -13.91 20.48
N SER A 2 -31.80 -12.77 20.05
CA SER A 2 -32.29 -12.57 18.68
C SER A 2 -31.15 -12.22 17.72
N GLU A 3 -31.17 -12.75 16.50
CA GLU A 3 -30.29 -12.35 15.38
C GLU A 3 -30.17 -10.82 15.24
N ARG A 4 -31.24 -10.08 15.55
CA ARG A 4 -31.29 -8.60 15.51
C ARG A 4 -30.32 -7.89 16.48
N THR A 5 -29.80 -8.58 17.49
CA THR A 5 -28.80 -8.00 18.42
C THR A 5 -27.37 -8.33 17.99
N PHE A 6 -27.16 -9.40 17.21
CA PHE A 6 -25.86 -9.71 16.62
C PHE A 6 -25.52 -8.66 15.55
N PHE A 7 -26.42 -8.40 14.60
CA PHE A 7 -26.19 -7.46 13.48
C PHE A 7 -26.01 -5.97 13.85
N ARG A 8 -26.18 -5.56 15.12
CA ARG A 8 -26.10 -4.13 15.51
C ARG A 8 -24.69 -3.66 15.90
N TYR A 9 -23.72 -4.56 16.04
CA TYR A 9 -22.35 -4.23 16.47
C TYR A 9 -21.25 -4.73 15.53
N PHE A 10 -21.60 -5.40 14.42
CA PHE A 10 -20.60 -5.73 13.39
C PHE A 10 -20.52 -4.55 12.42
N THR A 11 -19.54 -3.67 12.63
CA THR A 11 -18.66 -3.27 11.52
C THR A 11 -18.37 -4.58 10.77
N THR A 12 -18.81 -4.67 9.52
CA THR A 12 -19.21 -5.96 8.92
C THR A 12 -18.05 -6.96 8.97
N LYS A 13 -18.31 -8.28 9.02
CA LYS A 13 -17.25 -9.31 9.18
C LYS A 13 -16.11 -9.14 8.17
N GLU A 14 -16.45 -8.57 7.02
CA GLU A 14 -15.59 -8.20 5.91
C GLU A 14 -14.59 -7.11 6.29
N GLN A 15 -14.96 -6.14 7.11
CA GLN A 15 -14.09 -5.09 7.59
C GLN A 15 -13.06 -5.63 8.60
N ALA A 16 -13.50 -6.47 9.54
CA ALA A 16 -12.60 -7.16 10.47
C ALA A 16 -11.58 -8.07 9.76
N ALA A 17 -11.96 -8.61 8.60
CA ALA A 17 -11.10 -9.42 7.76
C ALA A 17 -9.98 -8.59 7.07
N LEU A 18 -10.23 -7.29 6.88
CA LEU A 18 -9.31 -6.33 6.26
C LEU A 18 -8.44 -5.60 7.28
N ASP A 19 -8.76 -5.65 8.57
CA ASP A 19 -8.00 -4.97 9.64
C ASP A 19 -6.48 -5.21 9.54
N PRO A 20 -5.97 -6.45 9.32
CA PRO A 20 -4.53 -6.66 9.20
C PRO A 20 -3.89 -5.96 7.99
N LEU A 21 -4.61 -5.91 6.86
CA LEU A 21 -4.15 -5.19 5.67
C LEU A 21 -4.16 -3.68 5.89
N VAL A 22 -5.20 -3.17 6.58
CA VAL A 22 -5.33 -1.76 6.93
C VAL A 22 -4.23 -1.34 7.89
N GLU A 23 -3.98 -2.12 8.94
CA GLU A 23 -2.90 -1.85 9.90
C GLU A 23 -1.52 -1.90 9.24
N TRP A 24 -1.31 -2.82 8.27
CA TRP A 24 -0.08 -2.87 7.49
C TRP A 24 0.11 -1.61 6.62
N ILE A 25 -0.92 -1.22 5.88
CA ILE A 25 -0.95 0.00 5.08
C ILE A 25 -0.68 1.21 5.96
N ASP A 26 -1.34 1.29 7.11
CA ASP A 26 -1.18 2.39 8.06
C ASP A 26 0.23 2.44 8.61
N GLY A 27 0.85 1.29 8.88
CA GLY A 27 2.25 1.20 9.28
C GLY A 27 3.21 1.75 8.22
N ILE A 28 3.02 1.37 6.95
CA ILE A 28 3.87 1.88 5.85
C ILE A 28 3.71 3.40 5.71
N VAL A 29 2.47 3.89 5.70
CA VAL A 29 2.24 5.32 5.50
C VAL A 29 2.73 6.14 6.69
N SER A 30 2.50 5.67 7.92
CA SER A 30 3.00 6.36 9.12
C SER A 30 4.52 6.42 9.13
N ALA A 31 5.17 5.34 8.70
CA ALA A 31 6.61 5.32 8.62
C ALA A 31 7.16 6.22 7.48
N ILE A 32 6.41 6.37 6.38
CA ILE A 32 6.70 7.37 5.34
C ILE A 32 6.51 8.81 5.86
N GLU A 33 5.46 9.04 6.65
CA GLU A 33 5.15 10.32 7.31
C GLU A 33 6.27 10.73 8.27
N ASP A 34 6.81 9.78 9.04
CA ASP A 34 7.88 10.02 10.02
C ASP A 34 9.27 10.16 9.38
N ALA A 35 9.45 9.70 8.14
CA ALA A 35 10.75 9.69 7.49
C ALA A 35 11.20 11.10 7.04
N PRO A 36 12.48 11.46 7.22
CA PRO A 36 13.01 12.74 6.77
C PRO A 36 12.72 13.05 5.29
N TYR A 37 12.36 14.29 5.00
CA TYR A 37 12.09 14.75 3.63
C TYR A 37 13.35 14.85 2.77
N THR A 38 14.53 14.73 3.38
CA THR A 38 15.82 14.67 2.68
C THR A 38 16.07 13.34 1.98
N VAL A 39 15.29 12.30 2.28
CA VAL A 39 15.36 10.98 1.64
C VAL A 39 14.27 10.88 0.56
N PRO A 40 14.59 10.45 -0.67
CA PRO A 40 13.58 10.20 -1.71
C PRO A 40 12.48 9.25 -1.23
N LEU A 41 11.23 9.53 -1.61
CA LEU A 41 10.06 8.81 -1.11
C LEU A 41 10.11 7.29 -1.40
N PHE A 42 10.59 6.88 -2.57
CA PHE A 42 10.79 5.46 -2.91
C PHE A 42 11.90 4.79 -2.10
N GLU A 43 12.98 5.52 -1.80
CA GLU A 43 14.06 5.02 -0.95
C GLU A 43 13.56 4.86 0.49
N THR A 44 12.81 5.83 1.00
CA THR A 44 12.11 5.72 2.29
C THR A 44 11.24 4.46 2.33
N ALA A 45 10.33 4.27 1.37
CA ALA A 45 9.43 3.11 1.34
C ALA A 45 10.20 1.77 1.28
N THR A 46 11.27 1.71 0.49
CA THR A 46 12.14 0.52 0.39
C THR A 46 12.81 0.19 1.73
N ARG A 47 13.41 1.20 2.38
CA ARG A 47 14.08 1.04 3.68
C ARG A 47 13.13 0.58 4.78
N LEU A 48 11.88 1.03 4.73
CA LEU A 48 10.85 0.64 5.69
C LEU A 48 10.44 -0.82 5.52
N ILE A 49 10.35 -1.30 4.27
CA ILE A 49 10.09 -2.71 3.98
C ILE A 49 11.26 -3.57 4.44
N ASP A 50 12.50 -3.14 4.20
CA ASP A 50 13.69 -3.87 4.68
C ASP A 50 13.76 -3.92 6.20
N GLN A 51 13.43 -2.82 6.90
CA GLN A 51 13.32 -2.81 8.37
C GLN A 51 12.20 -3.71 8.88
N GLY A 52 11.15 -3.91 8.08
CA GLY A 52 10.03 -4.77 8.45
C GLY A 52 10.33 -6.26 8.37
N LYS A 53 11.39 -6.67 7.67
CA LYS A 53 11.86 -8.07 7.61
C LYS A 53 12.40 -8.58 8.95
N ASP A 54 12.78 -7.70 9.87
CA ASP A 54 13.31 -8.03 11.20
C ASP A 54 12.22 -8.16 12.28
N ASP A 55 11.03 -8.69 11.94
CA ASP A 55 9.86 -8.85 12.84
C ASP A 55 9.30 -7.54 13.46
N ALA A 56 9.63 -6.38 12.89
CA ALA A 56 9.15 -5.08 13.37
C ALA A 56 7.72 -4.74 12.91
N PHE A 57 7.16 -5.45 11.93
CA PHE A 57 5.76 -5.31 11.53
C PHE A 57 4.89 -6.45 12.12
N PRO A 58 3.66 -6.17 12.57
CA PRO A 58 2.79 -7.19 13.16
C PRO A 58 2.27 -8.26 12.17
N PHE A 59 2.67 -8.23 10.89
CA PHE A 59 2.04 -9.00 9.81
C PHE A 59 3.08 -9.68 8.93
N GLY A 60 2.91 -10.98 8.71
CA GLY A 60 3.71 -11.77 7.77
C GLY A 60 2.97 -12.06 6.46
N PRO A 61 3.63 -12.74 5.51
CA PRO A 61 3.04 -13.11 4.22
C PRO A 61 1.73 -13.92 4.35
N GLU A 62 1.57 -14.70 5.42
CA GLU A 62 0.35 -15.48 5.69
C GLU A 62 -0.87 -14.59 5.98
N GLN A 63 -0.69 -13.49 6.72
CA GLN A 63 -1.75 -12.52 6.99
C GLN A 63 -2.11 -11.72 5.74
N VAL A 64 -1.14 -11.41 4.89
CA VAL A 64 -1.38 -10.80 3.58
C VAL A 64 -2.14 -11.76 2.66
N GLN A 65 -1.79 -13.05 2.64
CA GLN A 65 -2.50 -14.06 1.86
C GLN A 65 -3.96 -14.21 2.31
N ALA A 66 -4.20 -14.29 3.63
CA ALA A 66 -5.55 -14.30 4.19
C ALA A 66 -6.32 -13.02 3.86
N GLY A 67 -5.63 -11.87 3.90
CA GLY A 67 -6.11 -10.55 3.55
C GLY A 67 -6.46 -10.35 2.07
N ILE A 68 -6.11 -11.30 1.19
CA ILE A 68 -6.26 -11.13 -0.27
C ILE A 68 -6.93 -12.33 -0.95
N LEU A 69 -7.27 -13.39 -0.19
CA LEU A 69 -8.36 -14.31 -0.57
C LEU A 69 -9.68 -13.57 -0.91
N TYR A 70 -9.79 -12.29 -0.56
CA TYR A 70 -10.91 -11.39 -0.83
C TYR A 70 -11.05 -10.94 -2.29
N TYR A 71 -10.02 -11.08 -3.15
CA TYR A 71 -10.24 -10.94 -4.61
C TYR A 71 -11.24 -11.97 -5.15
N ALA A 72 -11.43 -13.09 -4.43
CA ALA A 72 -12.39 -14.11 -4.80
C ALA A 72 -13.85 -13.75 -4.41
N TYR A 73 -14.09 -12.77 -3.52
CA TYR A 73 -15.41 -12.46 -2.98
C TYR A 73 -15.87 -11.02 -3.33
N PRO A 74 -16.87 -10.85 -4.21
CA PRO A 74 -17.35 -9.53 -4.66
C PRO A 74 -17.77 -8.58 -3.53
N GLU A 75 -18.37 -9.10 -2.47
CA GLU A 75 -18.82 -8.34 -1.30
C GLU A 75 -17.69 -7.63 -0.54
N MET A 76 -16.45 -8.12 -0.65
CA MET A 76 -15.28 -7.55 0.02
C MET A 76 -14.57 -6.49 -0.85
N GLN A 77 -14.87 -6.44 -2.15
CA GLN A 77 -14.25 -5.49 -3.09
C GLN A 77 -14.57 -4.04 -2.75
N LEU A 78 -15.78 -3.75 -2.23
CA LEU A 78 -16.17 -2.39 -1.86
C LEU A 78 -15.36 -1.87 -0.67
N ALA A 79 -15.25 -2.67 0.39
CA ALA A 79 -14.49 -2.30 1.59
C ALA A 79 -12.99 -2.20 1.27
N PHE A 80 -12.47 -3.12 0.47
CA PHE A 80 -11.10 -3.07 -0.03
C PHE A 80 -10.83 -1.80 -0.83
N SER A 81 -11.70 -1.46 -1.79
CA SER A 81 -11.57 -0.26 -2.63
C SER A 81 -11.55 1.02 -1.78
N ALA A 82 -12.37 1.09 -0.73
CA ALA A 82 -12.38 2.23 0.19
C ALA A 82 -11.05 2.36 0.96
N ASN A 83 -10.49 1.26 1.43
CA ASN A 83 -9.18 1.26 2.10
C ASN A 83 -8.04 1.63 1.14
N MET A 84 -8.07 1.13 -0.10
CA MET A 84 -7.08 1.50 -1.12
C MET A 84 -7.16 2.98 -1.50
N GLU A 85 -8.37 3.55 -1.53
CA GLU A 85 -8.53 4.99 -1.77
C GLU A 85 -7.97 5.83 -0.61
N THR A 86 -8.22 5.43 0.64
CA THR A 86 -7.60 6.06 1.82
C THR A 86 -6.08 6.00 1.75
N PHE A 87 -5.52 4.81 1.48
CA PHE A 87 -4.09 4.63 1.30
C PHE A 87 -3.53 5.60 0.25
N ARG A 88 -4.13 5.59 -0.94
CA ARG A 88 -3.72 6.43 -2.06
C ARG A 88 -3.78 7.91 -1.71
N SER A 89 -4.82 8.36 -1.00
CA SER A 89 -4.94 9.75 -0.55
C SER A 89 -3.77 10.14 0.36
N ARG A 90 -3.43 9.31 1.34
CA ARG A 90 -2.33 9.61 2.26
C ARG A 90 -0.98 9.67 1.54
N VAL A 91 -0.74 8.78 0.57
CA VAL A 91 0.49 8.84 -0.26
C VAL A 91 0.54 10.12 -1.09
N ILE A 92 -0.58 10.58 -1.66
CA ILE A 92 -0.66 11.85 -2.39
C ILE A 92 -0.32 13.03 -1.47
N ASP A 93 -0.85 13.04 -0.24
CA ASP A 93 -0.56 14.08 0.75
C ASP A 93 0.94 14.11 1.10
N GLN A 94 1.57 12.94 1.19
CA GLN A 94 3.02 12.83 1.41
C GLN A 94 3.86 13.35 0.26
N VAL A 95 3.47 13.05 -0.99
CA VAL A 95 4.15 13.62 -2.16
C VAL A 95 4.01 15.14 -2.13
N ALA A 96 2.79 15.64 -1.91
CA ALA A 96 2.52 17.08 -1.88
C ALA A 96 3.36 17.80 -0.82
N ALA A 97 3.45 17.25 0.39
CA ALA A 97 4.29 17.78 1.46
C ALA A 97 5.78 17.82 1.09
N ARG A 98 6.31 16.74 0.51
CA ARG A 98 7.73 16.65 0.11
C ARG A 98 8.08 17.57 -1.06
N THR A 99 7.13 17.89 -1.93
CA THR A 99 7.36 18.77 -3.09
C THR A 99 6.88 20.21 -2.93
N GLY A 100 6.29 20.56 -1.78
CA GLY A 100 5.75 21.90 -1.52
C GLY A 100 4.58 22.27 -2.44
N THR A 101 3.82 21.27 -2.90
CA THR A 101 2.63 21.42 -3.77
C THR A 101 1.34 21.12 -3.01
N GLN A 102 0.18 21.27 -3.65
CA GLN A 102 -1.11 20.91 -3.06
C GLN A 102 -1.56 19.50 -3.47
N PRO A 103 -2.29 18.74 -2.64
CA PRO A 103 -2.76 17.38 -2.98
C PRO A 103 -3.68 17.28 -4.20
N HIS A 104 -4.27 18.40 -4.64
CA HIS A 104 -5.11 18.47 -5.84
C HIS A 104 -4.31 18.82 -7.11
N ASP A 105 -3.03 19.16 -6.98
CA ASP A 105 -2.16 19.40 -8.13
C ASP A 105 -1.90 18.11 -8.91
N ALA A 106 -1.68 18.23 -10.22
CA ALA A 106 -1.53 17.08 -11.11
C ALA A 106 -0.34 16.19 -10.71
N PHE A 107 0.79 16.79 -10.32
CA PHE A 107 2.01 16.05 -9.98
C PHE A 107 1.85 15.12 -8.77
N PRO A 108 1.46 15.59 -7.56
CA PRO A 108 1.31 14.72 -6.40
C PRO A 108 0.23 13.66 -6.61
N ARG A 109 -0.88 13.99 -7.30
CA ARG A 109 -1.92 13.00 -7.65
C ARG A 109 -1.36 11.90 -8.55
N ALA A 110 -0.62 12.26 -9.60
CA ALA A 110 -0.07 11.30 -10.54
C ALA A 110 0.97 10.39 -9.86
N LEU A 111 1.94 10.98 -9.17
CA LEU A 111 3.01 10.22 -8.53
C LEU A 111 2.48 9.34 -7.39
N GLY A 112 1.64 9.89 -6.50
CA GLY A 112 1.07 9.12 -5.40
C GLY A 112 0.17 7.97 -5.87
N SER A 113 -0.59 8.18 -6.95
CA SER A 113 -1.41 7.11 -7.54
C SER A 113 -0.55 6.03 -8.21
N ALA A 114 0.52 6.41 -8.91
CA ALA A 114 1.45 5.45 -9.51
C ALA A 114 2.16 4.61 -8.45
N MET A 115 2.59 5.22 -7.35
CA MET A 115 3.20 4.53 -6.21
C MET A 115 2.23 3.54 -5.56
N SER A 116 1.00 3.98 -5.31
CA SER A 116 -0.03 3.14 -4.70
C SER A 116 -0.36 1.93 -5.58
N ALA A 117 -0.46 2.15 -6.90
CA ALA A 117 -0.69 1.09 -7.86
C ALA A 117 0.50 0.12 -7.99
N ALA A 118 1.73 0.62 -7.92
CA ALA A 118 2.93 -0.22 -7.95
C ALA A 118 2.97 -1.19 -6.76
N MET A 119 2.67 -0.70 -5.55
CA MET A 119 2.60 -1.54 -4.36
C MET A 119 1.52 -2.61 -4.49
N LEU A 120 0.30 -2.23 -4.89
CA LEU A 120 -0.79 -3.19 -5.05
C LEU A 120 -0.48 -4.22 -6.15
N GLY A 121 0.07 -3.78 -7.28
CA GLY A 121 0.39 -4.65 -8.40
C GLY A 121 1.43 -5.72 -8.07
N VAL A 122 2.39 -5.43 -7.19
CA VAL A 122 3.34 -6.44 -6.70
C VAL A 122 2.64 -7.52 -5.89
N ILE A 123 1.76 -7.10 -4.99
CA ILE A 123 1.04 -8.03 -4.13
C ILE A 123 0.12 -8.92 -4.98
N GLU A 124 -0.60 -8.34 -5.93
CA GLU A 124 -1.39 -9.08 -6.92
C GLU A 124 -0.52 -10.08 -7.70
N ALA A 125 0.64 -9.66 -8.19
CA ALA A 125 1.56 -10.53 -8.94
C ALA A 125 2.10 -11.68 -8.08
N TRP A 126 2.47 -11.41 -6.83
CA TRP A 126 2.96 -12.42 -5.88
C TRP A 126 1.91 -13.50 -5.60
N LEU A 127 0.64 -13.09 -5.43
CA LEU A 127 -0.48 -14.00 -5.22
C LEU A 127 -0.76 -14.86 -6.45
N LEU A 128 -0.82 -14.24 -7.63
CA LEU A 128 -1.01 -14.96 -8.89
C LEU A 128 0.17 -15.91 -9.18
N GLY A 129 1.36 -15.58 -8.69
CA GLY A 129 2.56 -16.42 -8.73
C GLY A 129 2.59 -17.55 -7.69
N GLY A 130 1.54 -17.72 -6.89
CA GLY A 130 1.44 -18.81 -5.91
C GLY A 130 2.26 -18.61 -4.64
N CYS A 131 2.57 -17.36 -4.29
CA CYS A 131 3.21 -16.98 -3.02
C CYS A 131 4.59 -17.64 -2.80
N GLN A 132 5.33 -17.92 -3.88
CA GLN A 132 6.58 -18.69 -3.83
C GLN A 132 7.80 -17.83 -3.43
N ASP A 133 7.80 -16.58 -3.88
CA ASP A 133 8.89 -15.63 -3.61
C ASP A 133 8.67 -14.90 -2.28
N ASP A 134 9.70 -14.26 -1.74
CA ASP A 134 9.54 -13.37 -0.60
C ASP A 134 8.81 -12.09 -1.01
N LEU A 135 7.63 -11.86 -0.44
CA LEU A 135 6.80 -10.70 -0.76
C LEU A 135 7.54 -9.39 -0.50
N TRP A 136 8.33 -9.31 0.56
CA TRP A 136 9.00 -8.08 0.99
C TRP A 136 10.17 -7.74 0.07
N ASP A 137 10.94 -8.74 -0.35
CA ASP A 137 11.94 -8.58 -1.40
C ASP A 137 11.31 -8.10 -2.71
N LEU A 138 10.16 -8.66 -3.09
CA LEU A 138 9.45 -8.23 -4.31
C LEU A 138 8.97 -6.78 -4.23
N VAL A 139 8.34 -6.36 -3.13
CA VAL A 139 7.85 -4.98 -2.99
C VAL A 139 9.02 -4.00 -2.97
N ALA A 140 10.08 -4.29 -2.22
CA ALA A 140 11.29 -3.49 -2.20
C ALA A 140 11.90 -3.36 -3.61
N HIS A 141 12.02 -4.47 -4.33
CA HIS A 141 12.59 -4.50 -5.68
C HIS A 141 11.80 -3.63 -6.66
N VAL A 142 10.47 -3.74 -6.65
CA VAL A 142 9.63 -2.96 -7.57
C VAL A 142 9.58 -1.49 -7.22
N LEU A 143 9.61 -1.11 -5.93
CA LEU A 143 9.71 0.29 -5.53
C LEU A 143 11.01 0.94 -5.99
N VAL A 144 12.14 0.22 -5.89
CA VAL A 144 13.42 0.68 -6.43
C VAL A 144 13.34 0.84 -7.94
N GLN A 145 12.83 -0.17 -8.67
CA GLN A 145 12.68 -0.10 -10.12
C GLN A 145 11.76 1.04 -10.56
N ALA A 146 10.63 1.25 -9.87
CA ALA A 146 9.70 2.33 -10.15
C ALA A 146 10.35 3.70 -9.91
N GLY A 147 11.09 3.86 -8.81
CA GLY A 147 11.87 5.07 -8.53
C GLY A 147 12.90 5.36 -9.62
N ASP A 148 13.69 4.37 -10.03
CA ASP A 148 14.70 4.50 -11.07
C ASP A 148 14.12 4.91 -12.43
N GLN A 149 12.96 4.38 -12.81
CA GLN A 149 12.30 4.68 -14.09
C GLN A 149 11.61 6.05 -14.08
N LEU A 150 11.11 6.50 -12.92
CA LEU A 150 10.46 7.82 -12.79
C LEU A 150 11.46 8.97 -12.62
N VAL A 151 12.67 8.70 -12.12
CA VAL A 151 13.77 9.68 -11.99
C VAL A 151 14.58 9.81 -13.27
N ARG A 152 14.59 8.79 -14.15
CA ARG A 152 15.27 8.89 -15.45
C ARG A 152 14.45 9.75 -16.42
N PRO A 153 15.05 10.79 -17.04
CA PRO A 153 14.34 11.61 -17.99
C PRO A 153 13.94 10.76 -19.20
N VAL A 154 12.65 10.80 -19.55
CA VAL A 154 12.18 10.33 -20.86
C VAL A 154 13.00 11.09 -21.91
N PRO A 155 13.78 10.41 -22.78
CA PRO A 155 14.48 11.09 -23.86
C PRO A 155 13.43 11.79 -24.71
N ARG A 156 13.50 13.13 -24.77
CA ARG A 156 12.75 13.87 -25.78
C ARG A 156 13.41 13.55 -27.11
N SER A 157 12.80 12.68 -27.90
CA SER A 157 13.10 12.57 -29.33
C SER A 157 12.85 13.96 -29.93
N GLY A 158 13.93 14.62 -30.32
CA GLY A 158 13.89 15.85 -31.13
C GLY A 158 13.56 15.55 -32.58
#